data_AF-A0A183GS09-F1
#
_entry.id   AF-A0A183GS09-F1
#
_cell.length_a   1.000
_cell.length_b   1.000
_cell.length_c   1.000
_cell.angle_alpha   90.00
_cell.angle_beta   90.00
_cell.angle_gamma   90.00
#
_symmetry.space_group_name_H-M   'P 1'
#
loop_
_entity.id
_entity.type
_entity.pdbx_description
1 polymer ?
#
loop_
_entity_poly.entity_id
_entity_poly.type
_entity_poly.pdbx_seq_one_letter_code
_entity_poly.pdbx_strand_id
1 'polypeptide(L)' 'MSDINQQNEPEEEEVTPDYTKFDEDSVPPPEKVPHCHPGRPDLDYEDRPVGPAPEE' A
#
# COMPACT_ATOMS: atom_id res chain seq x y z
N MET A 1 7.69 -10.35 46.86
CA MET A 1 7.17 -11.12 45.71
C MET A 1 7.78 -10.44 44.49
N SER A 2 8.57 -11.18 43.71
CA SER A 2 9.45 -10.62 42.69
C SER A 2 8.66 -10.31 41.43
N ASP A 3 8.58 -9.03 41.05
CA ASP A 3 8.00 -8.56 39.79
C ASP A 3 8.88 -9.02 38.61
N ILE A 4 8.62 -10.23 38.11
CA ILE A 4 9.27 -10.79 36.93
C ILE A 4 8.19 -10.94 35.87
N ASN A 5 7.91 -9.86 35.16
CA ASN A 5 7.32 -9.89 33.82
C ASN A 5 7.49 -8.51 33.15
N GLN A 6 8.72 -8.02 33.12
CA GLN A 6 9.10 -6.98 32.17
C GLN A 6 9.38 -7.70 30.85
N GLN A 7 8.31 -7.95 30.09
CA GLN A 7 8.41 -8.45 28.73
C GLN A 7 9.18 -7.39 27.93
N ASN A 8 10.40 -7.71 27.51
CA ASN A 8 11.10 -6.97 26.47
C ASN A 8 10.27 -7.09 25.19
N GLU A 9 9.35 -6.17 24.96
CA GLU A 9 8.84 -5.93 23.61
C GLU A 9 10.02 -5.44 22.78
N PRO A 10 10.30 -6.02 21.59
CA PRO A 10 11.27 -5.44 20.69
C PRO A 10 10.77 -4.03 20.34
N GLU A 11 11.56 -3.01 20.66
CA GLU A 11 11.33 -1.67 20.13
C GLU A 11 11.31 -1.82 18.60
N GLU A 12 10.12 -1.72 18.00
CA GLU A 12 9.99 -1.63 16.55
C GLU A 12 10.69 -0.33 16.16
N GLU A 13 11.97 -0.42 15.79
CA GLU A 13 12.67 0.71 15.19
C GLU A 13 11.81 1.18 14.02
N GLU A 14 11.23 2.38 14.16
CA GLU A 14 10.46 3.00 13.10
C GLU A 14 11.40 3.28 11.93
N VAL A 15 11.55 2.29 11.04
CA VAL A 15 12.36 2.41 9.83
C VAL A 15 11.67 3.42 8.94
N THR A 16 12.17 4.65 8.94
CA THR A 16 11.71 5.67 8.00
C THR A 16 12.10 5.25 6.58
N PRO A 17 11.14 5.20 5.63
CA PRO A 17 11.47 4.87 4.26
C PRO A 17 12.36 5.96 3.66
N ASP A 18 13.53 5.56 3.16
CA ASP A 18 14.38 6.47 2.40
C ASP A 18 13.79 6.69 1.00
N TYR A 19 13.30 7.91 0.76
CA TYR A 19 12.76 8.33 -0.52
C TYR A 19 13.82 8.97 -1.44
N THR A 20 15.04 9.24 -0.96
CA THR A 20 16.11 9.87 -1.77
C THR A 20 16.63 8.94 -2.87
N LYS A 21 16.34 7.64 -2.77
CA LYS A 21 16.66 6.62 -3.77
C LYS A 21 15.73 6.60 -5.00
N PHE A 22 14.65 7.37 -4.99
CA PHE A 22 13.71 7.47 -6.11
C PHE A 22 13.93 8.80 -6.84
N ASP A 23 14.19 8.73 -8.15
CA ASP A 23 14.26 9.89 -9.02
C ASP A 23 12.85 10.46 -9.30
N GLU A 24 12.76 11.72 -9.76
CA GLU A 24 11.49 12.37 -10.12
C GLU A 24 10.70 11.58 -11.18
N ASP A 25 11.41 10.87 -12.06
CA ASP A 25 10.83 10.01 -13.11
C ASP A 25 10.75 8.53 -12.68
N SER A 26 10.96 8.21 -11.41
CA SER A 26 10.79 6.86 -10.87
C SER A 26 9.31 6.51 -10.74
N VAL A 27 8.62 6.35 -11.87
CA VAL A 27 7.26 5.80 -11.91
C VAL A 27 7.37 4.27 -11.89
N PRO A 28 6.75 3.59 -10.90
CA PRO A 28 6.73 2.13 -10.91
C PRO A 28 6.08 1.63 -12.21
N PRO A 29 6.58 0.52 -12.80
CA PRO A 29 5.96 -0.04 -13.98
C PRO A 29 4.49 -0.36 -13.71
N PRO A 30 3.59 -0.20 -14.70
CA PRO A 30 2.18 -0.42 -14.49
C PRO A 30 1.95 -1.87 -14.05
N GLU A 31 1.52 -2.05 -12.80
CA GLU A 31 1.10 -3.34 -12.30
C GLU A 31 -0.20 -3.74 -12.99
N LYS A 32 -0.23 -4.95 -13.56
CA LYS A 32 -1.45 -5.54 -14.10
C LYS A 32 -2.29 -6.05 -12.94
N VAL A 33 -2.98 -5.15 -12.25
CA VAL A 33 -3.98 -5.54 -11.26
C VAL A 33 -5.16 -6.19 -11.97
N PRO A 34 -5.61 -7.37 -11.53
CA PRO A 34 -6.79 -8.00 -12.09
C PRO A 34 -8.00 -7.10 -11.81
N HIS A 35 -8.80 -6.88 -12.85
CA HIS A 35 -10.02 -6.08 -12.75
C HIS A 35 -11.05 -6.72 -11.81
N CYS A 36 -11.03 -8.06 -11.73
CA CYS A 36 -11.92 -8.83 -10.88
C CYS A 36 -11.19 -9.43 -9.68
N HIS A 37 -11.77 -9.28 -8.50
CA HIS A 37 -11.31 -9.89 -7.27
C HIS A 37 -11.92 -11.28 -7.11
N PRO A 38 -11.10 -12.33 -6.96
CA PRO A 38 -11.60 -13.70 -6.87
C PRO A 38 -12.49 -13.88 -5.63
N GLY A 39 -13.73 -14.30 -5.84
CA GLY A 39 -14.72 -14.54 -4.77
C GLY A 39 -15.27 -13.28 -4.12
N ARG A 40 -14.93 -12.09 -4.63
CA ARG A 40 -15.36 -10.78 -4.13
C ARG A 40 -15.77 -9.85 -5.28
N PRO A 41 -16.85 -10.19 -6.01
CA PRO A 41 -17.31 -9.38 -7.13
C PRO A 41 -17.76 -7.96 -6.72
N ASP A 42 -18.03 -7.76 -5.42
CA ASP A 42 -18.29 -6.44 -4.82
C ASP A 42 -17.08 -5.50 -4.86
N LEU A 43 -15.87 -6.05 -4.99
CA LEU A 43 -14.62 -5.30 -5.08
C LEU A 43 -14.11 -5.19 -6.51
N ASP A 44 -14.78 -5.81 -7.48
CA ASP A 44 -14.39 -5.71 -8.88
C ASP A 44 -14.35 -4.23 -9.29
N TYR A 45 -13.29 -3.86 -9.99
CA TYR A 45 -13.21 -2.53 -10.57
C TYR A 45 -14.32 -2.41 -11.62
N GLU A 46 -14.87 -1.21 -11.78
CA GLU A 46 -15.81 -0.92 -12.86
C GLU A 46 -15.01 -0.55 -14.12
N ASP A 47 -15.50 -0.91 -15.31
CA ASP A 47 -14.87 -0.54 -16.61
C ASP A 47 -14.82 0.98 -16.86
N ARG A 48 -15.41 1.79 -15.97
CA ARG A 48 -15.35 3.25 -16.06
C ARG A 48 -13.95 3.73 -15.69
N PRO A 49 -13.33 4.61 -16.48
CA PRO A 49 -12.04 5.16 -16.14
C PRO A 49 -12.11 5.83 -14.77
N VAL A 50 -11.22 5.43 -13.86
CA VAL A 50 -11.05 6.08 -12.57
C VAL A 50 -10.39 7.43 -12.84
N GLY A 51 -11.19 8.49 -12.82
CA GLY A 51 -10.71 9.85 -13.07
C GLY A 51 -11.85 10.84 -13.28
N PRO A 52 -11.59 12.15 -13.16
CA PRO A 52 -12.56 13.16 -13.54
C PRO A 52 -12.98 12.96 -15.01
N ALA A 53 -14.25 13.25 -15.31
CA ALA A 53 -14.73 13.23 -16.69
C ALA A 53 -13.86 14.18 -17.55
N PRO A 54 -13.53 13.80 -18.80
CA PRO A 54 -12.81 14.69 -19.69
C PRO A 54 -13.63 15.98 -19.88
N GLU A 55 -12.96 17.13 -19.81
CA GLU A 55 -13.57 18.43 -20.07
C GLU A 55 -13.92 18.53 -21.58
N GLU A 56 -15.14 19.02 -21.89
CA GLU A 56 -15.68 19.21 -23.25
C GLU A 56 -15.10 20.43 -23.98
#